data_AF-A0A284VL46-F1
#
_entry.id   AF-A0A284VL46-F1
#
_cell.length_a   1.000
_cell.length_b   1.000
_cell.length_c   1.000
_cell.angle_alpha   90.00
_cell.angle_beta   90.00
_cell.angle_gamma   90.00
#
_symmetry.space_group_name_H-M   'P 1'
#
loop_
_entity.id
_entity.type
_entity.pdbx_description
1 polymer ?
#
loop_
_entity_poly.entity_id
_entity_poly.type
_entity_poly.pdbx_seq_one_letter_code
_entity_poly.pdbx_strand_id
1 'polypeptide(L)'
;MLSNKFRKNLRKGEKNIKKKIGNIEFKKFPTTNSLEKNLNDFWKMHQKKMNYQDVPGLSETQKGFLTDVAEKFAQNGWLNLSFLDVNGQHVSGVLGFEYSGKYYYYQTAFDPNYSYSLVIFIYYIS
;
A
#
# COMPACT_ATOMS: atom_id res chain seq x y z
N MET A 1 0.29 -14.72 10.86
CA MET A 1 1.18 -15.36 9.84
C MET A 1 0.33 -16.02 8.76
N LEU A 2 0.65 -15.81 7.48
CA LEU A 2 -0.05 -16.45 6.34
C LEU A 2 0.21 -17.97 6.30
N SER A 3 -0.79 -18.78 5.94
CA SER A 3 -0.68 -20.25 5.95
C SER A 3 0.20 -20.78 4.81
N ASN A 4 0.85 -21.93 5.00
CA ASN A 4 1.71 -22.56 3.97
C ASN A 4 0.95 -22.92 2.68
N LYS A 5 -0.32 -23.33 2.80
CA LYS A 5 -1.20 -23.58 1.64
C LYS A 5 -1.44 -22.30 0.86
N PHE A 6 -1.64 -21.19 1.58
CA PHE A 6 -1.85 -19.87 0.99
C PHE A 6 -0.59 -19.34 0.31
N ARG A 7 0.59 -19.46 0.94
CA ARG A 7 1.89 -19.11 0.32
C ARG A 7 2.15 -19.90 -0.97
N LYS A 8 1.88 -21.22 -0.97
CA LYS A 8 1.99 -22.06 -2.19
C LYS A 8 1.02 -21.61 -3.28
N ASN A 9 -0.20 -21.24 -2.94
CA ASN A 9 -1.18 -20.71 -3.88
C ASN A 9 -0.77 -19.34 -4.42
N LEU A 10 -0.17 -18.49 -3.60
CA LEU A 10 0.36 -17.19 -4.02
C LEU A 10 1.52 -17.37 -5.01
N ARG A 11 2.46 -18.29 -4.73
CA ARG A 11 3.63 -18.58 -5.59
C ARG A 11 3.26 -19.25 -6.92
N LYS A 12 2.28 -20.18 -6.90
CA LYS A 12 1.67 -20.70 -8.14
C LYS A 12 0.85 -19.63 -8.85
N GLY A 13 0.25 -18.73 -8.07
CA GLY A 13 -0.48 -17.55 -8.50
C GLY A 13 0.41 -16.59 -9.27
N GLU A 14 1.58 -16.21 -8.77
CA GLU A 14 2.45 -15.17 -9.36
C GLU A 14 2.69 -15.31 -10.87
N LYS A 15 2.98 -16.53 -11.36
CA LYS A 15 3.13 -16.77 -12.81
C LYS A 15 1.81 -16.59 -13.58
N ASN A 16 0.68 -16.98 -12.99
CA ASN A 16 -0.65 -16.81 -13.57
C ASN A 16 -1.20 -15.37 -13.40
N ILE A 17 -0.81 -14.69 -12.33
CA ILE A 17 -1.12 -13.30 -12.00
C ILE A 17 -0.35 -12.42 -12.98
N LYS A 18 0.95 -12.64 -13.22
CA LYS A 18 1.67 -11.94 -14.29
C LYS A 18 1.03 -12.10 -15.66
N LYS A 19 0.54 -13.30 -16.00
CA LYS A 19 -0.18 -13.57 -17.26
C LYS A 19 -1.58 -12.91 -17.33
N LYS A 20 -2.29 -12.79 -16.21
CA LYS A 20 -3.68 -12.27 -16.16
C LYS A 20 -3.79 -10.78 -15.85
N ILE A 21 -2.85 -10.25 -15.08
CA ILE A 21 -2.91 -8.95 -14.42
C ILE A 21 -1.83 -8.01 -15.00
N GLY A 22 -0.72 -8.57 -15.49
CA GLY A 22 0.35 -7.83 -16.17
C GLY A 22 1.64 -7.74 -15.36
N ASN A 23 2.51 -6.80 -15.71
CA ASN A 23 3.79 -6.62 -15.01
C ASN A 23 3.55 -6.05 -13.61
N ILE A 24 4.16 -6.66 -12.60
CA ILE A 24 4.01 -6.26 -11.19
C ILE A 24 5.33 -5.69 -10.70
N GLU A 25 5.27 -4.51 -10.09
CA GLU A 25 6.43 -3.84 -9.50
C GLU A 25 6.09 -3.39 -8.07
N PHE A 26 7.08 -3.45 -7.18
CA PHE A 26 6.95 -2.91 -5.83
C PHE A 26 7.74 -1.62 -5.72
N LYS A 27 7.09 -0.53 -5.33
CA LYS A 27 7.72 0.79 -5.23
C LYS A 27 7.66 1.28 -3.79
N LYS A 28 8.80 1.73 -3.26
CA LYS A 28 8.89 2.44 -1.98
C LYS A 28 9.19 3.91 -2.25
N PHE A 29 8.51 4.79 -1.53
CA PHE A 29 8.73 6.23 -1.54
C PHE A 29 9.02 6.69 -0.10
N PRO A 30 10.24 6.41 0.42
CA PRO A 30 10.58 6.72 1.82
C PRO A 30 11.02 8.18 2.01
N THR A 31 11.23 8.93 0.93
CA THR A 31 11.72 10.31 0.98
C THR A 31 10.61 11.30 0.67
N THR A 32 10.88 12.58 0.94
CA THR A 32 9.95 13.69 0.66
C THR A 32 9.75 13.93 -0.83
N ASN A 33 10.65 13.46 -1.70
CA ASN A 33 10.53 13.62 -3.15
C ASN A 33 9.29 12.89 -3.68
N SER A 34 8.37 13.64 -4.29
CA SER A 34 7.07 13.14 -4.78
C SER A 34 6.12 12.62 -3.68
N LEU A 35 6.42 12.87 -2.40
CA LEU A 35 5.63 12.36 -1.28
C LEU A 35 4.17 12.84 -1.33
N GLU A 36 3.96 14.14 -1.55
CA GLU A 36 2.62 14.74 -1.64
C GLU A 36 1.78 14.05 -2.73
N LYS A 37 2.35 13.88 -3.93
CA LYS A 37 1.69 13.18 -5.04
C LYS A 37 1.33 11.74 -4.66
N ASN A 38 2.28 11.00 -4.11
CA ASN A 38 2.08 9.60 -3.74
C ASN A 38 1.06 9.45 -2.59
N LEU A 39 1.06 10.35 -1.61
CA LEU A 39 0.05 10.38 -0.55
C LEU A 39 -1.34 10.68 -1.12
N ASN A 40 -1.45 11.63 -2.06
CA ASN A 40 -2.71 11.91 -2.74
C ASN A 40 -3.25 10.69 -3.50
N ASP A 41 -2.38 9.95 -4.20
CA ASP A 41 -2.76 8.71 -4.87
C ASP A 41 -3.17 7.62 -3.86
N PHE A 42 -2.47 7.53 -2.72
CA PHE A 42 -2.85 6.66 -1.61
C PHE A 42 -4.23 7.03 -1.03
N TRP A 43 -4.53 8.31 -0.80
CA TRP A 43 -5.82 8.75 -0.25
C TRP A 43 -6.97 8.48 -1.20
N LYS A 44 -6.79 8.69 -2.50
CA LYS A 44 -7.79 8.34 -3.53
C LYS A 44 -8.08 6.84 -3.50
N MET A 45 -7.03 6.03 -3.45
CA MET A 45 -7.16 4.57 -3.41
C MET A 45 -7.75 4.07 -2.08
N HIS A 46 -7.39 4.69 -0.97
CA HIS A 46 -7.99 4.43 0.34
C HIS A 46 -9.49 4.70 0.30
N GLN A 47 -9.91 5.86 -0.24
CA GLN A 47 -11.33 6.20 -0.36
C GLN A 47 -12.10 5.19 -1.23
N LYS A 48 -11.53 4.75 -2.36
CA LYS A 48 -12.13 3.70 -3.19
C LYS A 48 -12.38 2.42 -2.39
N LYS A 49 -11.39 1.97 -1.62
CA LYS A 49 -11.51 0.82 -0.73
C LYS A 49 -12.65 1.02 0.29
N MET A 50 -12.69 2.17 0.96
CA MET A 50 -13.70 2.46 1.99
C MET A 50 -15.12 2.45 1.39
N ASN A 51 -15.31 3.08 0.24
CA ASN A 51 -16.58 3.07 -0.49
C ASN A 51 -17.00 1.64 -0.88
N TYR A 52 -16.06 0.82 -1.35
CA TYR A 52 -16.35 -0.58 -1.69
C TYR A 52 -16.74 -1.42 -0.47
N GLN A 53 -16.19 -1.10 0.69
CA GLN A 53 -16.51 -1.75 1.97
C GLN A 53 -17.76 -1.16 2.66
N ASP A 54 -18.39 -0.14 2.06
CA ASP A 54 -19.51 0.61 2.62
C ASP A 54 -19.23 1.14 4.04
N VAL A 55 -18.00 1.65 4.25
CA VAL A 55 -17.56 2.27 5.50
C VAL A 55 -17.06 3.69 5.28
N PRO A 56 -17.17 4.58 6.28
CA PRO A 56 -16.61 5.92 6.19
C PRO A 56 -15.09 5.89 5.98
N GLY A 57 -14.61 6.72 5.06
CA GLY A 57 -13.20 6.99 4.90
C GLY A 57 -12.65 7.99 5.93
N LEU A 58 -11.35 8.27 5.82
CA LEU A 58 -10.72 9.31 6.61
C LEU A 58 -11.29 10.68 6.25
N SER A 59 -11.57 11.51 7.26
CA SER A 59 -11.93 12.91 7.06
C SER A 59 -10.76 13.71 6.51
N GLU A 60 -11.04 14.93 6.01
CA GLU A 60 -9.98 15.80 5.49
C GLU A 60 -8.98 16.20 6.58
N THR A 61 -9.46 16.46 7.81
CA THR A 61 -8.59 16.72 8.97
C THR A 61 -7.69 15.53 9.28
N GLN A 62 -8.20 14.30 9.21
CA GLN A 62 -7.40 13.09 9.44
C GLN A 62 -6.35 12.88 8.35
N LYS A 63 -6.70 13.13 7.08
CA LYS A 63 -5.73 13.08 5.97
C LYS A 63 -4.64 14.12 6.14
N GLY A 64 -5.00 15.36 6.46
CA GLY A 64 -4.04 16.44 6.71
C GLY A 64 -3.05 16.09 7.83
N PHE A 65 -3.56 15.64 8.98
CA PHE A 65 -2.71 15.17 10.08
C PHE A 65 -1.75 14.05 9.66
N LEU A 66 -2.23 13.07 8.91
CA LEU A 66 -1.38 11.96 8.46
C LEU A 66 -0.37 12.36 7.39
N THR A 67 -0.69 13.34 6.55
CA THR A 67 0.25 13.94 5.62
C THR A 67 1.39 14.63 6.38
N ASP A 68 1.09 15.46 7.38
CA ASP A 68 2.10 16.12 8.21
C ASP A 68 3.00 15.11 8.95
N VAL A 69 2.42 14.03 9.46
CA VAL A 69 3.16 12.93 10.09
C VAL A 69 4.07 12.24 9.08
N ALA A 70 3.56 11.90 7.90
CA ALA A 70 4.33 11.23 6.86
C ALA A 70 5.53 12.07 6.40
N GLU A 71 5.37 13.38 6.26
CA GLU A 71 6.45 14.30 5.90
C GLU A 71 7.56 14.32 6.96
N LYS A 72 7.19 14.49 8.24
CA LYS A 72 8.15 14.44 9.34
C LYS A 72 8.86 13.10 9.43
N PHE A 73 8.13 12.01 9.20
CA PHE A 73 8.69 10.66 9.27
C PHE A 73 9.60 10.37 8.08
N ALA A 74 9.31 10.91 6.89
CA ALA A 74 10.18 10.81 5.72
C ALA A 74 11.53 11.49 5.97
N GLN A 75 11.53 12.67 6.59
CA GLN A 75 12.75 13.41 6.94
C GLN A 75 13.64 12.64 7.92
N ASN A 76 13.05 11.79 8.77
CA ASN A 76 13.77 10.98 9.75
C ASN A 76 14.09 9.55 9.26
N GLY A 77 13.74 9.21 8.01
CA GLY A 77 13.90 7.85 7.48
C GLY A 77 12.96 6.82 8.10
N TRP A 78 11.87 7.26 8.75
CA TRP A 78 10.87 6.40 9.40
C TRP A 78 9.65 6.15 8.53
N LEU A 79 9.48 6.86 7.42
CA LEU A 79 8.33 6.64 6.54
C LEU A 79 8.51 5.37 5.70
N ASN A 80 7.47 4.56 5.69
CA ASN A 80 7.29 3.51 4.70
C ASN A 80 5.97 3.75 3.96
N LEU A 81 6.02 4.54 2.89
CA LEU A 81 4.96 4.64 1.91
C LEU A 81 5.33 3.77 0.71
N SER A 82 4.54 2.72 0.46
CA SER A 82 4.88 1.75 -0.57
C SER A 82 3.65 1.29 -1.37
N PHE A 83 3.87 0.91 -2.63
CA PHE A 83 2.83 0.56 -3.59
C PHE A 83 3.14 -0.72 -4.36
N LEU A 84 2.08 -1.48 -4.66
CA LEU A 84 2.09 -2.48 -5.71
C LEU A 84 1.62 -1.80 -6.98
N ASP A 85 2.45 -1.87 -8.00
CA ASP A 85 2.12 -1.39 -9.32
C ASP A 85 1.78 -2.57 -10.21
N VAL A 86 0.72 -2.41 -10.99
CA VAL A 86 0.39 -3.31 -12.10
C VAL A 86 0.41 -2.47 -13.37
N ASN A 87 1.27 -2.85 -14.33
CA ASN A 87 1.47 -2.14 -15.59
C ASN A 87 1.73 -0.62 -15.39
N GLY A 88 2.48 -0.27 -14.33
CA GLY A 88 2.84 1.12 -14.01
C GLY A 88 1.77 1.90 -13.23
N GLN A 89 0.66 1.27 -12.82
CA GLN A 89 -0.39 1.91 -12.03
C GLN A 89 -0.45 1.33 -10.61
N HIS A 90 -0.51 2.20 -9.59
CA HIS A 90 -0.74 1.82 -8.19
C HIS A 90 -2.09 1.09 -8.04
N VAL A 91 -2.06 -0.17 -7.61
CA VAL A 91 -3.26 -1.01 -7.36
C VAL A 91 -3.45 -1.37 -5.89
N SER A 92 -2.40 -1.25 -5.09
CA SER A 92 -2.46 -1.28 -3.63
C SER A 92 -1.32 -0.49 -3.05
N GLY A 93 -1.47 -0.05 -1.80
CA GLY A 93 -0.40 0.62 -1.09
C GLY A 93 -0.58 0.55 0.40
N VAL A 94 0.52 0.85 1.09
CA VAL A 94 0.59 0.88 2.55
C VAL A 94 1.28 2.15 2.98
N LEU A 95 0.65 2.81 3.95
CA LEU A 95 1.28 3.84 4.76
C LEU A 95 1.65 3.17 6.09
N GLY A 96 2.94 3.05 6.33
CA GLY A 96 3.50 2.48 7.54
C GLY A 96 4.71 3.26 8.02
N PHE A 97 5.22 2.87 9.19
CA PHE A 97 6.31 3.56 9.85
C PHE A 97 7.34 2.57 10.40
N GLU A 98 8.61 2.89 10.25
CA GLU A 98 9.74 2.14 10.80
C GLU A 98 10.35 2.93 11.95
N TYR A 99 10.13 2.46 13.19
CA TYR A 99 10.58 3.17 14.39
C TYR A 99 11.14 2.18 15.41
N SER A 100 12.33 2.46 15.93
CA SER A 100 13.06 1.62 16.90
C SER A 100 13.17 0.15 16.47
N GLY A 101 13.48 -0.10 15.20
CA GLY A 101 13.61 -1.46 14.65
C GLY A 101 12.29 -2.23 14.53
N LYS A 102 11.14 -1.56 14.70
CA LYS A 102 9.81 -2.14 14.53
C LYS A 102 9.09 -1.51 13.35
N TYR A 103 8.40 -2.34 12.58
CA TYR A 103 7.52 -1.91 11.51
C TYR A 103 6.08 -1.80 12.01
N TYR A 104 5.49 -0.62 11.83
CA TYR A 104 4.11 -0.30 12.17
C TYR A 104 3.29 -0.20 10.89
N TYR A 105 2.36 -1.12 10.74
CA TYR A 105 1.42 -1.14 9.64
C TYR A 105 0.21 -0.25 9.96
N TYR A 106 0.23 0.99 9.47
CA TYR A 106 -0.74 2.00 9.90
C TYR A 106 -2.01 1.98 9.06
N GLN A 107 -1.92 2.32 7.77
CA GLN A 107 -3.08 2.35 6.87
C GLN A 107 -2.82 1.62 5.56
N THR A 108 -3.92 1.17 4.93
CA THR A 108 -3.87 0.38 3.71
C THR A 108 -4.87 0.87 2.69
N ALA A 109 -4.47 0.83 1.43
CA ALA A 109 -5.27 1.23 0.30
C ALA A 109 -5.20 0.16 -0.79
N PHE A 110 -6.31 -0.08 -1.48
CA PHE A 110 -6.32 -0.86 -2.72
C PHE A 110 -7.44 -0.43 -3.64
N ASP A 111 -7.23 -0.69 -4.93
CA ASP A 111 -8.29 -0.62 -5.92
C ASP A 111 -9.12 -1.92 -5.86
N PRO A 112 -10.44 -1.86 -5.57
CA PRO A 112 -11.30 -3.03 -5.47
C PRO A 112 -11.37 -3.89 -6.73
N ASN A 113 -11.07 -3.32 -7.91
CA ASN A 113 -10.95 -4.08 -9.16
C ASN A 113 -9.77 -5.07 -9.13
N TYR A 114 -8.87 -4.91 -8.17
CA TYR A 114 -7.71 -5.75 -7.91
C TYR A 114 -7.79 -6.34 -6.50
N SER A 115 -8.90 -6.99 -6.13
CA SER A 115 -9.15 -7.53 -4.78
C SER A 115 -8.05 -8.44 -4.18
N TYR A 116 -7.16 -9.00 -4.99
CA TYR A 116 -6.00 -9.79 -4.55
C TYR A 116 -4.72 -8.96 -4.26
N SER A 117 -4.68 -7.67 -4.60
CA SER A 117 -3.47 -6.84 -4.59
C SER A 117 -2.91 -6.60 -3.18
N LEU A 118 -3.76 -6.31 -2.18
CA LEU A 118 -3.35 -6.16 -0.78
C LEU A 118 -2.65 -7.40 -0.25
N VAL A 119 -3.16 -8.58 -0.60
CA VAL A 119 -2.63 -9.86 -0.14
C VAL A 119 -1.24 -10.09 -0.71
N ILE A 120 -1.06 -9.79 -2.00
CA ILE A 120 0.24 -9.85 -2.68
C ILE A 120 1.20 -8.85 -2.02
N PHE A 121 0.74 -7.63 -1.77
CA PHE A 121 1.54 -6.60 -1.13
C PHE A 121 2.00 -7.01 0.27
N ILE A 122 1.10 -7.53 1.11
CA ILE A 122 1.41 -8.02 2.46
C ILE A 122 2.47 -9.14 2.42
N TYR A 123 2.41 -10.02 1.42
CA TYR A 123 3.42 -11.07 1.24
C TYR A 123 4.82 -10.53 0.90
N TYR A 124 4.91 -9.38 0.22
CA TYR A 124 6.19 -8.78 -0.17
C TYR A 124 6.84 -7.92 0.93
N ILE A 125 6.07 -7.48 1.93
CA ILE A 125 6.57 -6.68 3.05
C ILE A 125 6.85 -7.48 4.34
N SER A 126 6.52 -8.79 4.35
CA SER A 126 6.71 -9.71 5.48
C SER A 126 7.86 -10.68 5.27
#